data_AF-A0A7Y1YEC5-F1
#
_entry.id   AF-A0A7Y1YEC5-F1
#
_cell.length_a   1.000
_cell.length_b   1.000
_cell.length_c   1.000
_cell.angle_alpha   90.00
_cell.angle_beta   90.00
_cell.angle_gamma   90.00
#
_symmetry.space_group_name_H-M   'P 1'
#
loop_
_entity.id
_entity.type
_entity.pdbx_description
1 polymer ?
#
loop_
_entity_poly.entity_id
_entity_poly.type
_entity_poly.pdbx_seq_one_letter_code
_entity_poly.pdbx_strand_id
1 'polypeptide(L)' 'MTQFLVMLAIISVVFGVSFALINLRQIVTGQEFRGTCATNNPMVKDKFGSCTVCGKTADEECKMPDTAHN' A
#
# COMPACT_ATOMS: atom_id res chain seq x y z
N MET A 1 -1.41 37.21 -8.95
CA MET A 1 -0.56 36.23 -9.67
C MET A 1 0.27 35.37 -8.72
N THR A 2 1.12 35.95 -7.88
CA THR A 2 2.02 35.20 -6.95
C THR A 2 1.33 34.16 -6.07
N GLN A 3 0.17 34.48 -5.46
CA GLN A 3 -0.60 33.54 -4.62
C GLN A 3 -0.99 32.24 -5.35
N PHE A 4 -1.33 32.33 -6.64
CA PHE A 4 -1.65 31.14 -7.45
C PHE A 4 -0.42 30.26 -7.64
N LEU A 5 0.74 30.85 -7.95
CA LEU A 5 1.99 30.12 -8.11
C LEU A 5 2.45 29.47 -6.80
N VAL A 6 2.27 30.14 -5.66
CA VAL A 6 2.57 29.60 -4.33
C VAL A 6 1.67 28.40 -4.00
N MET A 7 0.35 28.52 -4.22
CA MET A 7 -0.58 27.39 -4.00
C MET A 7 -0.28 26.22 -4.92
N LEU A 8 0.00 26.47 -6.20
CA LEU A 8 0.38 25.44 -7.16
C LEU A 8 1.67 24.73 -6.73
N ALA A 9 2.69 25.48 -6.31
CA ALA A 9 3.95 24.91 -5.83
C ALA A 9 3.76 24.04 -4.58
N ILE A 10 2.96 24.50 -3.60
CA ILE A 10 2.63 23.71 -2.39
C ILE A 10 1.93 22.41 -2.78
N ILE A 11 0.92 22.46 -3.65
CA ILE A 11 0.19 21.26 -4.12
C ILE A 11 1.16 20.31 -4.82
N SER A 12 1.98 20.78 -5.76
CA SER A 12 2.96 19.94 -6.46
C SER A 12 3.96 19.28 -5.52
N VAL A 13 4.46 20.01 -4.50
CA VAL A 13 5.37 19.46 -3.48
C VAL A 13 4.66 18.39 -2.64
N VAL A 14 3.44 18.64 -2.15
CA VAL A 14 2.68 17.68 -1.34
C VAL A 14 2.42 16.39 -2.13
N PHE A 15 1.96 16.48 -3.38
CA PHE A 15 1.76 15.31 -4.23
C PHE A 15 3.08 14.55 -4.50
N GLY A 16 4.16 15.26 -4.81
CA GLY A 16 5.48 14.65 -5.03
C GLY A 16 5.98 13.88 -3.78
N VAL A 17 5.83 14.48 -2.60
CA VAL A 17 6.15 13.82 -1.32
C VAL A 17 5.23 12.62 -1.07
N SER A 18 3.94 12.70 -1.37
CA SER A 18 3.02 11.57 -1.23
C SER A 18 3.43 10.37 -2.10
N PHE A 19 3.78 10.59 -3.37
CA PHE A 19 4.26 9.51 -4.25
C PHE A 19 5.58 8.89 -3.76
N ALA A 20 6.51 9.72 -3.27
CA ALA A 20 7.75 9.25 -2.67
C ALA A 20 7.51 8.40 -1.41
N LEU A 21 6.60 8.82 -0.53
CA LEU A 21 6.28 8.11 0.71
C LEU A 21 5.55 6.77 0.46
N ILE A 22 4.65 6.70 -0.53
CA ILE A 22 4.00 5.44 -0.93
C ILE A 22 5.03 4.42 -1.41
N ASN A 23 6.10 4.87 -2.08
CA ASN A 23 7.16 4.03 -2.64
C ASN A 23 8.44 4.02 -1.78
N LEU A 24 8.36 4.43 -0.50
CA LEU A 24 9.54 4.65 0.34
C LEU A 24 10.42 3.41 0.48
N ARG A 25 9.82 2.21 0.55
CA ARG A 25 10.55 0.93 0.56
C ARG A 25 11.44 0.79 -0.69
N GLN A 26 10.90 1.07 -1.87
CA GLN A 26 11.64 0.95 -3.12
C GLN A 26 12.76 2.00 -3.22
N ILE A 27 12.49 3.24 -2.79
CA ILE A 27 13.49 4.33 -2.82
C ILE A 27 14.65 4.06 -1.84
N VAL A 28 14.37 3.53 -0.65
CA VAL A 28 15.37 3.36 0.42
C VAL A 28 16.07 2.01 0.36
N THR A 29 15.38 0.92 -0.01
CA THR A 29 15.92 -0.45 0.03
C THR A 29 16.02 -1.14 -1.33
N GLY A 30 15.51 -0.53 -2.41
CA GLY A 30 15.46 -1.14 -3.74
C GLY A 30 14.49 -2.33 -3.85
N GLN A 31 13.66 -2.58 -2.84
CA GLN A 31 12.74 -3.73 -2.81
C GLN A 31 11.31 -3.33 -3.19
N GLU A 32 10.69 -4.16 -4.03
CA GLU A 32 9.31 -4.03 -4.53
C GLU A 32 8.25 -3.78 -3.44
N PHE A 33 7.12 -3.18 -3.81
CA PHE A 33 6.01 -2.97 -2.88
C PHE A 33 5.28 -4.28 -2.53
N ARG A 34 5.08 -4.58 -1.24
CA ARG A 34 4.47 -5.85 -0.76
C ARG A 34 2.93 -5.85 -0.68
N GLY A 35 2.28 -4.86 -1.31
CA GLY A 35 0.84 -4.63 -1.15
C GLY A 35 0.47 -3.99 0.20
N THR A 36 -0.81 -3.62 0.32
CA THR A 36 -1.43 -3.20 1.59
C THR A 36 -2.29 -4.33 2.16
N CYS A 37 -2.71 -4.25 3.43
CA CYS A 37 -3.70 -5.19 3.97
C CYS A 37 -4.97 -5.32 3.09
N ALA A 38 -5.40 -4.24 2.43
CA ALA A 38 -6.56 -4.25 1.53
C ALA A 38 -6.28 -4.95 0.19
N THR A 39 -5.08 -4.76 -0.35
CA THR A 39 -4.55 -5.51 -1.51
C THR A 39 -4.66 -7.03 -1.26
N ASN A 40 -4.65 -7.45 0.00
CA ASN A 40 -4.30 -8.81 0.32
C ASN A 40 -5.42 -9.62 1.01
N ASN A 41 -6.53 -8.96 1.38
CA ASN A 41 -7.71 -9.55 2.00
C ASN A 41 -8.32 -10.67 1.12
N PRO A 42 -8.59 -11.89 1.64
CA PRO A 42 -9.09 -13.03 0.85
C PRO A 42 -10.40 -12.76 0.08
N MET A 43 -11.22 -11.77 0.48
CA MET A 43 -12.42 -11.37 -0.26
C MET A 43 -12.16 -10.52 -1.53
N VAL A 44 -10.96 -9.94 -1.67
CA VAL A 44 -10.56 -9.08 -2.81
C VAL A 44 -9.18 -9.45 -3.38
N LYS A 45 -8.47 -10.39 -2.75
CA LYS A 45 -7.13 -10.84 -3.07
C LYS A 45 -7.01 -11.40 -4.48
N ASP A 46 -8.04 -12.05 -5.00
CA ASP A 46 -8.04 -12.56 -6.39
C ASP A 46 -8.11 -11.42 -7.43
N LYS A 47 -8.07 -10.17 -6.96
CA LYS A 47 -7.81 -8.98 -7.77
C LYS A 47 -6.49 -8.27 -7.40
N PHE A 48 -5.72 -8.73 -6.39
CA PHE A 48 -4.67 -7.93 -5.73
C PHE A 48 -3.43 -8.61 -5.01
N GLY A 49 -3.46 -9.50 -3.98
CA GLY A 49 -2.21 -9.87 -3.19
C GLY A 49 -2.25 -10.68 -1.84
N SER A 50 -1.22 -10.56 -0.95
CA SER A 50 -0.81 -11.48 0.18
C SER A 50 -0.62 -10.87 1.62
N CYS A 51 -1.42 -11.27 2.65
CA CYS A 51 -1.90 -10.33 3.73
C CYS A 51 -1.30 -10.38 5.15
N THR A 52 -1.30 -9.21 5.82
CA THR A 52 -0.75 -9.00 7.17
C THR A 52 -1.68 -9.32 8.34
N VAL A 53 -3.01 -9.31 8.19
CA VAL A 53 -3.94 -9.70 9.30
C VAL A 53 -3.90 -11.21 9.56
N CYS A 54 -3.62 -12.02 8.54
CA CYS A 54 -3.50 -13.47 8.62
C CYS A 54 -2.04 -13.96 8.64
N GLY A 55 -1.07 -13.09 8.93
CA GLY A 55 0.33 -13.46 9.22
C GLY A 55 1.13 -14.00 8.03
N LYS A 56 0.79 -13.65 6.79
CA LYS A 56 1.46 -14.18 5.59
C LYS A 56 2.74 -13.42 5.25
N THR A 57 3.71 -14.13 4.68
CA THR A 57 4.75 -13.46 3.89
C THR A 57 4.16 -12.92 2.58
N ALA A 58 4.85 -11.98 1.92
CA ALA A 58 4.34 -11.38 0.68
C ALA A 58 4.22 -12.37 -0.49
N ASP A 59 4.75 -13.57 -0.32
CA ASP A 59 4.78 -14.64 -1.30
C ASP A 59 3.68 -15.69 -1.00
N GLU A 60 2.89 -15.51 0.07
CA GLU A 60 1.89 -16.47 0.55
C GLU A 60 0.45 -15.93 0.58
N GLU A 61 -0.51 -16.79 0.21
CA GLU A 61 -1.92 -16.44 0.12
C GLU A 61 -2.63 -16.33 1.46
N CYS A 62 -3.41 -15.25 1.70
CA CYS A 62 -4.18 -15.12 2.93
C CYS A 62 -5.22 -16.23 3.10
N LYS A 63 -5.16 -16.95 4.23
CA LYS A 63 -6.14 -17.97 4.61
C LYS A 63 -7.20 -17.34 5.51
N MET A 64 -8.46 -17.64 5.22
CA MET A 64 -9.58 -17.43 6.14
C MET A 64 -9.37 -18.33 7.37
N PRO A 65 -9.67 -17.90 8.61
CA PRO A 65 -9.77 -18.84 9.73
C PRO A 65 -10.95 -19.79 9.49
N ASP A 66 -10.73 -21.09 9.72
CA ASP A 66 -11.82 -22.07 9.67
C ASP A 66 -12.86 -21.72 10.74
N THR A 67 -14.10 -21.47 10.34
CA THR A 67 -15.22 -21.28 11.26
C THR A 67 -15.69 -22.63 11.80
N ALA A 68 -14.82 -23.27 12.58
CA ALA A 68 -15.11 -24.42 13.43
C ALA A 68 -15.08 -24.01 14.92
N HIS A 69 -15.64 -22.84 15.22
CA HIS A 69 -16.14 -22.53 16.55
C HIS A 69 -17.63 -22.87 16.59
N ASN A 70 -17.88 -24.18 16.56
CA ASN A 70 -19.15 -24.90 16.35
C ASN A 70 -19.65 -24.90 14.90
#